data_AF-A0A928GG23-F1
#
_entry.id   AF-A0A928GG23-F1
#
_cell.length_a   1.000
_cell.length_b   1.000
_cell.length_c   1.000
_cell.angle_alpha   90.00
_cell.angle_beta   90.00
_cell.angle_gamma   90.00
#
_symmetry.space_group_name_H-M   'P 1'
#
loop_
_entity.id
_entity.type
_entity.pdbx_description
1 polymer ?
#
loop_
_entity_poly.entity_id
_entity_poly.type
_entity_poly.pdbx_seq_one_letter_code
_entity_poly.pdbx_strand_id
1 'polypeptide(L)'
;MSPFHRTFSLWISLLFVACQGLWAQAAFPSAEGERARYAVYIELPRSYISGVCILLHDGTDVKGSIFNEFGISAMDFAYRPQKDKVKLFSVQKMLDKWYIRKRLKRDLRELVHVLQQGGTRYVDEKYHITFQLTPLQE
;
A
#
# COMPACT_ATOMS: atom_id res chain seq x y z
N MET A 1 8.68 -57.04 7.19
CA MET A 1 8.78 -55.66 6.67
C MET A 1 7.74 -54.81 7.37
N SER A 2 7.98 -54.53 8.66
CA SER A 2 8.57 -53.30 9.23
C SER A 2 7.55 -52.14 9.37
N PRO A 3 6.99 -51.91 10.58
CA PRO A 3 6.06 -50.83 10.87
C PRO A 3 6.76 -49.46 11.06
N PHE A 4 7.91 -49.28 10.40
CA PHE A 4 8.82 -48.14 10.62
C PHE A 4 8.47 -46.90 9.78
N HIS A 5 7.68 -47.06 8.71
CA HIS A 5 7.38 -45.97 7.78
C HIS A 5 6.18 -45.10 8.13
N ARG A 6 5.29 -45.54 9.05
CA ARG A 6 4.06 -44.80 9.36
C ARG A 6 4.27 -43.65 10.37
N THR A 7 5.24 -43.77 11.26
CA THR A 7 5.54 -42.73 12.26
C THR A 7 6.35 -41.59 11.66
N PHE A 8 7.23 -41.86 10.68
CA PHE A 8 8.07 -40.85 10.03
C PHE A 8 7.27 -39.80 9.25
N SER A 9 6.13 -40.18 8.67
CA SER A 9 5.29 -39.29 7.87
C SER A 9 4.53 -38.24 8.69
N LEU A 10 4.26 -38.48 9.98
CA LEU A 10 3.50 -37.54 10.82
C LEU A 10 4.36 -36.38 11.34
N TRP A 11 5.67 -36.57 11.46
CA TRP A 11 6.59 -35.51 11.90
C TRP A 11 6.89 -34.48 10.80
N ILE A 12 6.91 -34.91 9.54
CA ILE A 12 7.15 -34.03 8.38
C ILE A 12 5.95 -33.08 8.16
N SER A 13 4.73 -33.53 8.46
CA SER A 13 3.53 -32.69 8.40
C SER A 13 3.48 -31.62 9.49
N LEU A 14 4.08 -31.85 10.66
CA LEU A 14 4.13 -30.86 11.74
C LEU A 14 5.15 -29.73 11.47
N LEU A 15 6.22 -30.01 10.73
CA LEU A 15 7.22 -29.01 10.33
C LEU A 15 6.70 -28.04 9.24
N PHE A 16 5.78 -28.48 8.39
CA PHE A 16 5.17 -27.62 7.36
C PHE A 16 4.15 -26.61 7.92
N VAL A 17 3.53 -26.91 9.07
CA VAL A 17 2.55 -26.01 9.70
C VAL A 17 3.24 -24.91 10.53
N ALA A 18 4.42 -25.19 11.10
CA ALA A 18 5.18 -24.21 11.89
C ALA A 18 5.89 -23.14 11.03
N CYS A 19 5.98 -23.35 9.71
CA CYS A 19 6.66 -22.45 8.78
C CYS A 19 5.70 -21.57 7.96
N GLN A 20 4.43 -21.49 8.36
CA GLN A 20 3.57 -20.35 8.03
C GLN A 20 4.08 -19.15 8.85
N GLY A 21 5.31 -18.72 8.55
CA GLY A 21 5.93 -17.57 9.18
C GLY A 21 4.93 -16.43 9.14
N LEU A 22 4.84 -15.68 10.25
CA LEU A 22 4.09 -14.43 10.29
C LEU A 22 4.40 -13.68 9.00
N TRP A 23 3.44 -13.62 8.08
CA TRP A 23 3.52 -12.70 6.97
C TRP A 23 3.55 -11.33 7.61
N ALA A 24 4.74 -10.75 7.74
CA ALA A 24 4.90 -9.35 8.06
C ALA A 24 4.34 -8.58 6.86
N GLN A 25 3.01 -8.45 6.81
CA GLN A 25 2.35 -7.54 5.91
C GLN A 25 2.97 -6.17 6.19
N ALA A 26 3.53 -5.50 5.18
CA ALA A 26 4.13 -4.19 5.36
C ALA A 26 3.07 -3.27 5.98
N ALA A 27 3.20 -3.08 7.29
CA ALA A 27 2.20 -2.40 8.10
C ALA A 27 2.24 -0.93 7.71
N PHE A 28 1.07 -0.29 7.73
CA PHE A 28 1.02 1.16 7.57
C PHE A 28 1.93 1.82 8.62
N PRO A 29 2.83 2.75 8.23
CA PRO A 29 3.81 3.31 9.16
C PRO A 29 3.10 4.18 10.21
N SER A 30 3.22 3.78 11.46
CA SER A 30 2.46 4.31 12.60
C SER A 30 3.34 4.98 13.65
N ALA A 31 4.63 4.64 13.70
CA ALA A 31 5.62 5.26 14.57
C ALA A 31 6.64 6.09 13.79
N GLU A 32 7.23 7.09 14.44
CA GLU A 32 8.27 7.94 13.84
C GLU A 32 9.43 7.12 13.26
N GLY A 33 9.79 7.43 12.01
CA GLY A 33 10.84 6.75 11.27
C GLY A 33 10.40 5.48 10.55
N GLU A 34 9.22 4.93 10.85
CA GLU A 34 8.69 3.75 10.16
C GLU A 34 8.41 4.04 8.69
N ARG A 35 8.72 3.03 7.86
CA ARG A 35 8.54 3.08 6.42
C ARG A 35 7.78 1.86 5.94
N ALA A 36 6.94 2.07 4.94
CA ALA A 36 6.29 0.99 4.21
C ALA A 36 6.46 1.21 2.72
N ARG A 37 6.65 0.11 1.97
CA ARG A 37 6.73 0.14 0.51
C ARG A 37 5.66 -0.75 -0.07
N TYR A 38 5.01 -0.27 -1.13
CA TYR A 38 3.96 -0.97 -1.83
C TYR A 38 4.22 -0.91 -3.33
N ALA A 39 4.00 -2.01 -4.04
CA ALA A 39 3.71 -1.96 -5.46
C ALA A 39 2.33 -1.32 -5.60
N VAL A 40 2.23 -0.35 -6.49
CA VAL A 40 1.01 0.41 -6.75
C VAL A 40 0.50 0.11 -8.13
N TYR A 41 -0.82 -0.07 -8.21
CA TYR A 41 -1.58 0.01 -9.45
C TYR A 41 -2.78 0.93 -9.22
N ILE A 42 -2.81 2.06 -9.94
CA ILE A 42 -3.92 3.00 -9.95
C ILE A 42 -4.60 2.90 -11.30
N GLU A 43 -5.83 2.42 -11.32
CA GLU A 43 -6.66 2.39 -12.51
C GLU A 43 -7.49 3.68 -12.59
N LEU A 44 -7.47 4.33 -13.76
CA LEU A 44 -8.24 5.52 -14.08
C LEU A 44 -9.15 5.21 -15.28
N PRO A 45 -10.19 6.00 -15.54
CA PRO A 45 -11.15 5.69 -16.62
C PRO A 45 -10.56 5.56 -18.03
N ARG A 46 -9.36 6.09 -18.29
CA ARG A 46 -8.72 6.10 -19.62
C ARG A 46 -7.23 5.76 -19.60
N SER A 47 -6.69 5.42 -18.44
CA SER A 47 -5.26 5.17 -18.26
C SER A 47 -5.02 4.42 -16.96
N TYR A 48 -3.78 4.04 -16.70
CA TYR A 48 -3.38 3.50 -15.42
C TYR A 48 -2.01 4.08 -15.03
N ILE A 49 -1.68 3.97 -13.75
CA ILE A 49 -0.37 4.29 -13.19
C ILE A 49 0.08 3.07 -12.41
N SER A 50 1.19 2.47 -12.84
CA SER A 50 1.88 1.40 -12.13
C SER A 50 3.22 1.91 -11.58
N GLY A 51 3.64 1.35 -10.44
CA GLY A 51 4.95 1.64 -9.88
C GLY A 51 5.05 1.34 -8.39
N VAL A 52 5.73 2.21 -7.64
CA VAL A 52 6.00 2.01 -6.21
C VAL A 52 5.48 3.20 -5.41
N CYS A 53 4.77 2.91 -4.31
CA CYS A 53 4.45 3.87 -3.27
C CYS A 53 5.35 3.64 -2.06
N ILE A 54 5.96 4.71 -1.57
CA ILE A 54 6.71 4.72 -0.31
C ILE A 54 5.97 5.61 0.66
N LEU A 55 5.67 5.07 1.85
CA LEU A 55 5.14 5.81 2.98
C LEU A 55 6.21 5.92 4.07
N LEU A 56 6.30 7.09 4.71
CA LEU A 56 7.20 7.38 5.84
C LEU A 56 6.43 8.19 6.88
N HIS A 57 6.43 7.73 8.13
CA HIS A 57 5.92 8.53 9.24
C HIS A 57 7.04 9.42 9.80
N ASP A 58 6.90 10.74 9.73
CA ASP A 58 7.94 11.71 10.15
C ASP A 58 7.79 12.21 11.58
N GLY A 59 6.93 11.56 12.36
CA GLY A 59 6.60 11.92 13.74
C GLY A 59 5.31 12.75 13.84
N THR A 60 4.94 13.48 12.78
CA THR A 60 3.71 14.28 12.74
C THR A 60 2.76 13.84 11.63
N ASP A 61 3.30 13.65 10.43
CA ASP A 61 2.57 13.33 9.22
C ASP A 61 3.09 12.01 8.63
N VAL A 62 2.23 11.32 7.87
CA VAL A 62 2.66 10.24 6.98
C VAL A 62 2.87 10.82 5.59
N LYS A 63 4.13 10.92 5.18
CA LYS A 63 4.53 11.35 3.84
C LYS A 63 4.45 10.18 2.89
N GLY A 64 3.87 10.40 1.72
CA GLY A 64 3.74 9.41 0.66
C GLY A 64 4.28 9.94 -0.65
N SER A 65 4.94 9.08 -1.40
CA SER A 65 5.36 9.37 -2.77
C SER A 65 5.11 8.15 -3.64
N ILE A 66 4.48 8.38 -4.80
CA ILE A 66 4.19 7.36 -5.80
C ILE A 66 5.06 7.66 -7.01
N PHE A 67 5.95 6.74 -7.33
CA PHE A 67 6.81 6.80 -8.51
C PHE A 67 6.36 5.76 -9.52
N ASN A 68 6.47 6.07 -10.80
CA ASN A 68 6.29 5.08 -11.84
C ASN A 68 7.54 4.18 -11.99
N GLU A 69 7.48 3.24 -12.91
CA GLU A 69 8.56 2.28 -13.23
C GLU A 69 9.87 2.95 -13.69
N PHE A 70 9.82 4.21 -14.11
CA PHE A 70 10.99 4.99 -14.54
C PHE A 70 11.56 5.88 -13.41
N GLY A 71 11.06 5.74 -12.18
CA GLY A 71 11.47 6.57 -11.04
C GLY A 71 10.95 8.02 -11.09
N ILE A 72 10.04 8.33 -12.02
CA ILE A 72 9.42 9.65 -12.12
C ILE A 72 8.26 9.69 -11.13
N SER A 73 8.25 10.71 -10.25
CA SER A 73 7.14 10.90 -9.31
C SER A 73 5.84 11.20 -10.07
N ALA A 74 4.83 10.37 -9.84
CA ALA A 74 3.47 10.57 -10.29
C ALA A 74 2.72 11.51 -9.34
N MET A 75 2.94 11.39 -8.03
CA MET A 75 2.45 12.33 -7.02
C MET A 75 3.18 12.20 -5.69
N ASP A 76 3.30 13.32 -4.99
CA ASP A 76 3.76 13.40 -3.60
C ASP A 76 2.66 13.98 -2.71
N PHE A 77 2.47 13.38 -1.54
CA PHE A 77 1.44 13.78 -0.58
C PHE A 77 1.89 13.63 0.88
N ALA A 78 1.14 14.26 1.78
CA ALA A 78 1.21 13.98 3.20
C ALA A 78 -0.20 13.81 3.75
N TYR A 79 -0.39 12.76 4.54
CA TYR A 79 -1.55 12.56 5.39
C TYR A 79 -1.23 13.06 6.79
N ARG A 80 -2.09 13.94 7.32
CA ARG A 80 -2.00 14.45 8.69
C ARG A 80 -3.05 13.77 9.57
N PRO A 81 -2.66 12.80 10.42
CA PRO A 81 -3.61 12.03 11.23
C PRO A 81 -4.48 12.91 12.13
N GLN A 82 -3.89 13.92 12.76
CA GLN A 82 -4.59 14.84 13.69
C GLN A 82 -5.76 15.60 13.05
N LYS A 83 -5.71 15.85 11.74
CA LYS A 83 -6.73 16.64 11.03
C LYS A 83 -7.54 15.81 10.06
N ASP A 84 -7.24 14.52 9.95
CA ASP A 84 -7.74 13.62 8.91
C ASP A 84 -7.73 14.26 7.51
N LYS A 85 -6.55 14.77 7.11
CA LYS A 85 -6.40 15.55 5.87
C LYS A 85 -5.18 15.17 5.07
N VAL A 86 -5.36 15.11 3.76
CA VAL A 86 -4.29 14.94 2.78
C VAL A 86 -3.91 16.28 2.15
N LYS A 87 -2.61 16.57 2.11
CA LYS A 87 -2.00 17.62 1.30
C LYS A 87 -1.29 16.98 0.11
N LEU A 88 -1.52 17.53 -1.08
CA LEU A 88 -0.75 17.18 -2.29
C LEU A 88 0.37 18.21 -2.45
N PHE A 89 1.60 17.76 -2.69
CA PHE A 89 2.76 18.61 -2.93
C PHE A 89 3.09 18.68 -4.43
N SER A 90 3.16 17.52 -5.07
CA SER A 90 3.42 17.39 -6.50
C SER A 90 2.43 16.40 -7.10
N VAL A 91 2.07 16.64 -8.36
CA VAL A 91 1.17 15.78 -9.13
C VAL A 91 1.64 15.87 -10.58
N GLN A 92 1.86 14.75 -11.24
CA GLN A 92 2.27 14.72 -12.64
C GLN A 92 1.21 15.39 -13.52
N LYS A 93 1.64 16.07 -14.58
CA LYS A 93 0.81 16.92 -15.46
C LYS A 93 -0.51 16.26 -15.92
N MET A 94 -0.51 14.95 -16.15
CA MET A 94 -1.72 14.19 -16.53
C MET A 94 -2.83 14.28 -15.48
N LEU A 95 -2.46 14.30 -14.20
CA LEU A 95 -3.35 14.38 -13.04
C LEU A 95 -3.51 15.81 -12.51
N ASP A 96 -2.79 16.78 -13.09
CA ASP A 96 -2.72 18.16 -12.62
C ASP A 96 -3.88 19.04 -13.14
N LYS A 97 -5.11 18.62 -12.87
CA LYS A 97 -6.31 19.46 -13.04
C LYS A 97 -6.91 19.73 -11.67
N TRP A 98 -7.35 20.96 -11.42
CA TRP A 98 -7.82 21.39 -10.09
C TRP A 98 -8.89 20.46 -9.49
N TYR A 99 -9.84 19.99 -10.30
CA TYR A 99 -10.91 19.10 -9.85
C TYR A 99 -10.40 17.68 -9.58
N ILE A 100 -9.40 17.21 -10.34
CA ILE A 100 -8.72 15.93 -10.09
C ILE A 100 -7.95 16.01 -8.79
N ARG A 101 -7.17 17.09 -8.58
CA ARG A 101 -6.43 17.31 -7.31
C ARG A 101 -7.36 17.31 -6.10
N LYS A 102 -8.52 17.99 -6.19
CA LYS A 102 -9.51 18.00 -5.10
C LYS A 102 -10.00 16.59 -4.78
N ARG A 103 -10.23 15.78 -5.81
CA ARG A 103 -10.67 14.39 -5.67
C ARG A 103 -9.57 13.48 -5.11
N LEU A 104 -8.37 13.53 -5.68
CA LEU A 104 -7.22 12.74 -5.24
C LEU A 104 -6.95 12.91 -3.74
N LYS A 105 -7.10 14.11 -3.18
CA LYS A 105 -6.99 14.32 -1.72
C LYS A 105 -7.98 13.49 -0.92
N ARG A 106 -9.24 13.41 -1.37
CA ARG A 106 -10.27 12.60 -0.72
C ARG A 106 -9.96 11.11 -0.89
N ASP A 107 -9.64 10.68 -2.12
CA ASP A 107 -9.41 9.27 -2.43
C ASP A 107 -8.16 8.73 -1.71
N LEU A 108 -7.09 9.52 -1.63
CA LEU A 108 -5.89 9.18 -0.86
C LEU A 108 -6.17 9.11 0.64
N ARG A 109 -7.07 9.95 1.17
CA ARG A 109 -7.47 9.88 2.59
C ARG A 109 -8.18 8.55 2.88
N GLU A 110 -9.13 8.18 2.03
CA GLU A 110 -9.83 6.89 2.16
C GLU A 110 -8.88 5.71 1.99
N LEU A 111 -7.98 5.77 1.00
CA LEU A 111 -6.94 4.76 0.82
C LEU A 111 -6.08 4.60 2.08
N VAL A 112 -5.66 5.70 2.71
CA VAL A 112 -4.90 5.65 3.96
C VAL A 112 -5.67 4.94 5.06
N HIS A 113 -6.97 5.20 5.24
CA HIS A 113 -7.77 4.48 6.22
C HIS A 113 -7.85 2.98 5.92
N VAL A 114 -7.99 2.60 4.66
CA VAL A 114 -7.96 1.21 4.22
C VAL A 114 -6.63 0.55 4.60
N LEU A 115 -5.50 1.21 4.31
CA LEU A 115 -4.17 0.71 4.66
C LEU A 115 -3.96 0.57 6.17
N GLN A 116 -4.44 1.54 6.96
CA GLN A 116 -4.39 1.50 8.42
C GLN A 116 -5.14 0.31 9.00
N GLN A 117 -6.17 -0.18 8.32
CA GLN A 117 -6.95 -1.36 8.68
C GLN A 117 -6.37 -2.66 8.12
N GLY A 118 -5.20 -2.61 7.47
CA GLY A 118 -4.56 -3.75 6.81
C GLY A 118 -5.14 -4.09 5.44
N GLY A 119 -6.10 -3.31 4.95
CA GLY A 119 -6.61 -3.43 3.60
C GLY A 119 -5.59 -2.95 2.56
N THR A 120 -5.81 -3.34 1.30
CA THR A 120 -4.87 -3.06 0.19
C THR A 120 -5.55 -2.44 -1.02
N ARG A 121 -6.88 -2.30 -0.99
CA ARG A 121 -7.67 -1.89 -2.15
C ARG A 121 -8.72 -0.86 -1.76
N TYR A 122 -8.75 0.25 -2.48
CA TYR A 122 -9.80 1.25 -2.40
C TYR A 122 -10.39 1.50 -3.80
N VAL A 123 -11.71 1.67 -3.88
CA VAL A 123 -12.44 1.92 -5.12
C VAL A 123 -13.35 3.12 -4.94
N ASP A 124 -13.20 4.12 -5.82
CA ASP A 124 -14.14 5.22 -5.98
C ASP A 124 -15.11 4.91 -7.12
N GLU A 125 -16.25 4.31 -6.78
CA GLU A 125 -17.26 3.87 -7.75
C GLU A 125 -17.82 5.01 -8.60
N LYS A 126 -17.92 6.22 -8.03
CA LYS A 126 -18.51 7.39 -8.71
C LYS A 126 -17.67 7.85 -9.89
N TYR A 127 -16.37 7.65 -9.81
CA TYR A 127 -15.42 8.17 -10.80
C TYR A 127 -14.53 7.11 -11.41
N HIS A 128 -14.80 5.83 -11.10
CA HIS A 128 -14.11 4.66 -11.59
C HIS A 128 -12.59 4.77 -11.42
N ILE A 129 -12.18 5.10 -10.20
CA ILE A 129 -10.76 5.11 -9.81
C ILE A 129 -10.52 3.97 -8.83
N THR A 130 -9.56 3.12 -9.13
CA THR A 130 -9.16 2.02 -8.26
C THR A 130 -7.72 2.23 -7.81
N PHE A 131 -7.47 2.08 -6.51
CA PHE A 131 -6.13 2.01 -5.95
C PHE A 131 -5.90 0.60 -5.41
N GLN A 132 -4.84 -0.05 -5.87
CA GLN A 132 -4.38 -1.34 -5.38
C GLN A 132 -2.93 -1.22 -4.91
N LEU A 133 -2.68 -1.53 -3.64
CA LEU A 133 -1.37 -1.44 -3.00
C LEU A 133 -0.97 -2.82 -2.48
N THR A 134 0.03 -3.43 -3.12
CA THR A 134 0.56 -4.73 -2.69
C THR A 134 1.82 -4.48 -1.87
N PRO A 135 1.87 -4.90 -0.59
CA PRO A 135 3.07 -4.82 0.24
C PRO A 135 4.30 -5.38 -0.49
N LEU A 136 5.39 -4.61 -0.52
CA LEU A 136 6.69 -5.10 -0.97
C LEU A 136 7.49 -5.52 0.26
N GLN A 137 7.87 -6.80 0.31
CA GLN A 137 8.83 -7.29 1.30
C GLN A 137 10.22 -6.73 0.97
N GLU A 138 10.98 -6.38 2.01
CA GLU A 138 12.44 -6.26 1.92
C GLU A 138 13.09 -7.63 2.03
#